data_AF-A0A1S8WLJ3-F1
#
_entry.id   AF-A0A1S8WLJ3-F1
#
_cell.length_a   1.000
_cell.length_b   1.000
_cell.length_c   1.000
_cell.angle_alpha   90.00
_cell.angle_beta   90.00
_cell.angle_gamma   90.00
#
_symmetry.space_group_name_H-M   'P 1'
#
loop_
_entity.id
_entity.type
_entity.pdbx_description
1 polymer ?
#
loop_
_entity_poly.entity_id
_entity_poly.type
_entity_poly.pdbx_seq_one_letter_code
_entity_poly.pdbx_strand_id
1 'polypeptide(L)'
;MIRLTQGHNYAIVQIGQQKSFRMMFDTSTSFWWVQSDTVLLSHKVGGTRYEKHTQTRVFRETFEQTLEHRQTIMTGNIVEDNFIIGEAKCKGLPFVEVIGTSEPMSMDNVYDGVIGMGNPSGSSFPSLVNLMLKYGRIESGVFTFRFCG
;
A
#
# COMPACT_ATOMS: atom_id res chain seq x y z
N MET A 1 -6.55 -4.01 18.09
CA MET A 1 -5.08 -3.76 18.08
C MET A 1 -4.48 -4.53 16.90
N ILE A 2 -4.01 -3.85 15.86
CA ILE A 2 -3.25 -4.51 14.78
C ILE A 2 -1.89 -4.89 15.38
N ARG A 3 -1.65 -6.20 15.55
CA ARG A 3 -0.37 -6.69 16.04
C ARG A 3 0.59 -6.80 14.85
N LEU A 4 1.60 -5.94 14.83
CA LEU A 4 2.74 -6.06 13.93
C LEU A 4 3.63 -7.17 14.48
N THR A 5 3.81 -8.26 13.73
CA THR A 5 4.61 -9.39 14.17
C THR A 5 6.09 -9.10 13.97
N GLN A 6 6.88 -9.28 15.03
CA GLN A 6 8.34 -9.40 15.02
C GLN A 6 9.12 -8.21 14.42
N GLY A 7 9.10 -7.04 15.08
CA GLY A 7 10.13 -6.00 14.88
C GLY A 7 10.20 -5.34 13.49
N HIS A 8 9.28 -5.65 12.57
CA HIS A 8 9.24 -5.05 11.25
C HIS A 8 8.02 -4.11 11.12
N ASN A 9 8.22 -2.96 10.46
CA ASN A 9 7.26 -1.87 10.38
C ASN A 9 6.22 -2.04 9.26
N TYR A 10 5.68 -3.26 9.12
CA TYR A 10 4.72 -3.60 8.06
C TYR A 10 3.49 -4.38 8.55
N ALA A 11 2.39 -4.22 7.82
CA ALA A 11 1.24 -5.11 7.89
C ALA A 11 1.32 -6.21 6.83
N ILE A 12 0.78 -7.38 7.17
CA ILE A 12 0.44 -8.40 6.19
C ILE A 12 -0.97 -8.10 5.66
N VAL A 13 -1.07 -7.89 4.36
CA VAL A 13 -2.31 -7.53 3.67
C VAL A 13 -2.56 -8.50 2.54
N GLN A 14 -3.77 -9.03 2.43
CA GLN A 14 -4.18 -9.76 1.22
C GLN A 14 -4.91 -8.81 0.28
N ILE A 15 -4.58 -8.85 -1.01
CA ILE A 15 -5.24 -8.04 -2.05
C ILE A 15 -5.86 -8.98 -3.07
N GLY A 16 -7.16 -8.83 -3.34
CA GLY A 16 -7.95 -9.74 -4.13
C GLY A 16 -7.88 -11.18 -3.60
N GLN A 17 -7.68 -12.13 -4.52
CA GLN A 17 -7.50 -13.56 -4.23
C GLN A 17 -6.02 -14.00 -4.33
N GLN A 18 -5.08 -13.07 -4.12
CA GLN A 18 -3.64 -13.31 -4.28
C GLN A 18 -2.94 -13.67 -2.96
N LYS A 19 -1.63 -13.94 -3.05
CA LYS A 19 -0.73 -14.05 -1.90
C LYS A 19 -0.74 -12.75 -1.08
N SER A 20 -0.36 -12.86 0.19
CA SER A 20 -0.25 -11.68 1.06
C SER A 20 1.00 -10.84 0.75
N PHE A 21 0.86 -9.54 1.01
CA PHE A 21 1.84 -8.49 0.77
C PHE A 21 2.30 -7.91 2.11
N ARG A 22 3.59 -7.62 2.22
CA ARG A 22 4.21 -6.89 3.33
C ARG A 22 4.12 -5.40 3.03
N MET A 23 3.15 -4.73 3.63
CA MET A 23 2.85 -3.32 3.40
C MET A 23 3.46 -2.45 4.49
N MET A 24 4.49 -1.68 4.17
CA MET A 24 5.09 -0.73 5.11
C MET A 24 4.10 0.39 5.43
N PHE A 25 4.02 0.82 6.69
CA PHE A 25 3.28 2.03 7.02
C PHE A 25 4.17 3.26 6.85
N ASP A 26 3.73 4.21 6.03
CA ASP A 26 4.49 5.41 5.73
C ASP A 26 3.70 6.65 6.14
N THR A 27 4.17 7.36 7.17
CA THR A 27 3.53 8.59 7.66
C THR A 27 3.80 9.80 6.78
N SER A 28 4.69 9.71 5.79
CA SER A 28 5.04 10.80 4.87
C SER A 28 4.19 10.84 3.61
N THR A 29 3.55 9.73 3.23
CA THR A 29 2.71 9.62 2.02
C THR A 29 1.24 9.40 2.38
N SER A 30 0.33 9.86 1.51
CA SER A 30 -1.12 9.76 1.71
C SER A 30 -1.81 8.71 0.83
N PHE A 31 -1.09 8.09 -0.10
CA PHE A 31 -1.62 7.08 -1.01
C PHE A 31 -1.00 5.71 -0.75
N TRP A 32 -1.69 4.67 -1.20
CA TRP A 32 -1.24 3.29 -1.04
C TRP A 32 -0.68 2.79 -2.36
N TRP A 33 0.34 1.94 -2.32
CA TRP A 33 0.92 1.41 -3.54
C TRP A 33 1.49 0.01 -3.35
N VAL A 34 1.47 -0.77 -4.42
CA VAL A 34 2.10 -2.11 -4.51
C VAL A 34 2.76 -2.24 -5.88
N GLN A 35 3.92 -2.91 -5.93
CA GLN A 35 4.57 -3.18 -7.21
C GLN A 35 3.78 -4.18 -8.06
N SER A 36 3.55 -3.83 -9.32
CA SER A 36 2.99 -4.72 -10.33
C SER A 36 3.98 -5.82 -10.71
N ASP A 37 3.47 -6.96 -11.16
CA ASP A 37 4.28 -8.01 -11.79
C ASP A 37 4.94 -7.57 -13.11
N THR A 38 4.38 -6.52 -13.73
CA THR A 38 4.83 -5.90 -14.99
C THR A 38 6.01 -4.93 -14.85
N VAL A 39 6.42 -4.58 -13.62
CA VAL A 39 7.55 -3.65 -13.41
C VAL A 39 8.87 -4.22 -13.94
N LEU A 40 9.72 -3.34 -14.50
CA LEU A 40 11.06 -3.71 -14.96
C LEU A 40 11.87 -4.38 -13.85
N LEU A 41 12.59 -5.45 -14.20
CA LEU A 41 13.42 -6.24 -13.27
C LEU A 41 14.40 -5.41 -12.46
N SER A 42 15.03 -4.40 -13.08
CA SER A 42 15.98 -3.50 -12.43
C SER A 42 15.37 -2.60 -11.36
N HIS A 43 14.05 -2.41 -11.37
CA HIS A 43 13.33 -1.50 -10.47
C HIS A 43 12.47 -2.26 -9.45
N LYS A 44 12.66 -3.59 -9.36
CA LYS A 44 11.94 -4.45 -8.43
C LYS A 44 12.40 -4.21 -7.00
N VAL A 45 11.43 -4.18 -6.11
CA VAL A 45 11.58 -4.02 -4.67
C VAL A 45 10.67 -5.02 -3.99
N GLY A 46 11.21 -5.69 -2.97
CA GLY A 46 10.44 -6.68 -2.23
C GLY A 46 10.40 -8.03 -2.94
N GLY A 47 9.44 -8.85 -2.52
CA GLY A 47 9.33 -10.25 -2.95
C GLY A 47 8.05 -10.55 -3.72
N THR A 48 6.91 -10.09 -3.21
CA THR A 48 5.59 -10.34 -3.78
C THR A 48 5.18 -9.18 -4.69
N ARG A 49 4.57 -9.50 -5.84
CA ARG A 49 4.11 -8.52 -6.82
C ARG A 49 2.62 -8.72 -7.09
N TYR A 50 1.93 -7.61 -7.33
CA TYR A 50 0.52 -7.61 -7.62
C TYR A 50 0.28 -8.04 -9.06
N GLU A 51 -0.46 -9.13 -9.23
CA GLU A 51 -0.89 -9.61 -10.53
C GLU A 51 -2.17 -8.88 -10.95
N LYS A 52 -2.17 -8.27 -12.14
CA LYS A 52 -3.30 -7.46 -12.63
C LYS A 52 -4.60 -8.25 -12.89
N HIS A 53 -4.59 -9.57 -12.77
CA HIS A 53 -5.68 -10.45 -13.21
C HIS A 53 -6.58 -10.96 -12.07
N THR A 54 -6.76 -10.19 -11.00
CA THR A 54 -7.75 -10.55 -9.98
C THR A 54 -9.18 -10.32 -10.47
N GLN A 55 -10.12 -11.15 -9.99
CA GLN A 55 -11.53 -11.04 -10.32
C GLN A 55 -12.19 -9.76 -9.80
N THR A 56 -11.59 -9.13 -8.79
CA THR A 56 -12.15 -7.97 -8.08
C THR A 56 -11.45 -6.67 -8.41
N ARG A 57 -10.43 -6.70 -9.29
CA ARG A 57 -9.71 -5.52 -9.77
C ARG A 57 -10.58 -4.68 -10.68
N VAL A 58 -10.63 -3.38 -10.40
CA VAL A 58 -11.27 -2.37 -11.26
C VAL A 58 -10.25 -1.29 -11.58
N PHE A 59 -9.96 -1.08 -12.86
CA PHE A 59 -9.12 0.04 -13.31
C PHE A 59 -9.87 1.36 -13.18
N ARG A 60 -9.19 2.41 -12.70
CA ARG A 60 -9.74 3.77 -12.62
C ARG A 60 -9.06 4.70 -13.62
N GLU A 61 -7.77 4.94 -13.42
CA GLU A 61 -7.01 5.91 -14.20
C GLU A 61 -5.50 5.62 -14.12
N THR A 62 -4.74 6.26 -14.99
CA THR A 62 -3.28 6.25 -14.94
C THR A 62 -2.77 7.15 -13.83
N PHE A 63 -1.65 6.77 -13.22
CA PHE A 63 -1.01 7.49 -12.13
C PHE A 63 0.41 7.89 -12.51
N GLU A 64 0.75 9.15 -12.29
CA GLU A 64 2.14 9.64 -12.33
C GLU A 64 2.32 10.67 -11.22
N GLN A 65 3.30 10.46 -10.36
CA GLN A 65 3.62 11.41 -9.29
C GLN A 65 5.11 11.43 -8.99
N THR A 66 5.66 12.63 -8.81
CA THR A 66 7.00 12.85 -8.27
C THR A 66 6.99 12.65 -6.76
N LEU A 67 7.77 11.68 -6.29
CA LEU A 67 8.05 11.48 -4.87
C LEU A 67 9.09 12.52 -4.43
N GLU A 68 8.64 13.65 -3.89
CA GLU A 68 9.48 14.80 -3.55
C GLU A 68 10.71 14.44 -2.70
N HIS A 69 10.54 13.50 -1.77
CA HIS A 69 11.60 13.07 -0.85
C HIS A 69 12.71 12.23 -1.52
N ARG A 70 12.50 11.78 -2.76
CA ARG A 70 13.43 10.88 -3.49
C ARG A 70 13.77 11.38 -4.90
N GLN A 71 13.23 12.52 -5.33
CA GLN A 71 13.34 13.02 -6.70
C GLN A 71 13.02 11.94 -7.77
N THR A 72 12.20 10.96 -7.39
CA THR A 72 11.86 9.81 -8.23
C THR A 72 10.43 9.98 -8.73
N ILE A 73 10.21 9.78 -10.02
CA ILE A 73 8.87 9.73 -10.59
C ILE A 73 8.36 8.30 -10.45
N MET A 74 7.19 8.13 -9.85
CA MET A 74 6.49 6.85 -9.79
C MET A 74 5.37 6.84 -10.82
N THR A 75 5.35 5.82 -11.68
CA THR A 75 4.31 5.61 -12.69
C THR A 75 3.52 4.34 -12.39
N GLY A 76 2.23 4.38 -12.65
CA GLY A 76 1.33 3.29 -12.27
C GLY A 76 -0.09 3.47 -12.78
N ASN A 77 -0.99 2.67 -12.22
CA ASN A 77 -2.42 2.77 -12.42
C ASN A 77 -3.10 2.88 -11.06
N ILE A 78 -4.03 3.81 -10.91
CA ILE A 78 -4.99 3.75 -9.80
C ILE A 78 -5.99 2.64 -10.13
N VAL A 79 -6.06 1.67 -9.25
CA VAL A 79 -6.97 0.53 -9.34
C VAL A 79 -7.67 0.34 -8.01
N GLU A 80 -8.85 -0.25 -8.03
CA GLU A 80 -9.53 -0.73 -6.83
C GLU A 80 -9.46 -2.24 -6.77
N ASP A 81 -9.29 -2.79 -5.57
CA ASP A 81 -9.44 -4.22 -5.31
C ASP A 81 -9.93 -4.42 -3.87
N ASN A 82 -10.25 -5.67 -3.51
CA ASN A 82 -10.63 -6.04 -2.16
C ASN A 82 -9.37 -6.27 -1.32
N PHE A 83 -9.35 -5.70 -0.12
CA PHE A 83 -8.27 -5.83 0.83
C PHE A 83 -8.73 -6.64 2.05
N ILE A 84 -7.84 -7.47 2.57
CA ILE A 84 -7.96 -8.09 3.89
C ILE A 84 -6.79 -7.60 4.73
N ILE A 85 -7.09 -6.82 5.78
CA ILE A 85 -6.12 -6.23 6.70
C ILE A 85 -6.45 -6.73 8.11
N GLY A 86 -5.68 -7.69 8.61
CA GLY A 86 -6.06 -8.45 9.80
C GLY A 86 -7.40 -9.15 9.58
N GLU A 87 -8.41 -8.83 10.37
CA GLU A 87 -9.78 -9.37 10.24
C GLU A 87 -10.72 -8.47 9.41
N ALA A 88 -10.25 -7.29 8.99
CA ALA A 88 -11.05 -6.35 8.23
C ALA A 88 -11.09 -6.74 6.74
N LYS A 89 -12.29 -6.94 6.20
CA LYS A 89 -12.51 -7.11 4.76
C LYS A 89 -13.01 -5.80 4.18
N CYS A 90 -12.16 -5.14 3.41
CA CYS A 90 -12.44 -3.84 2.81
C CYS A 90 -12.66 -4.03 1.30
N LYS A 91 -13.86 -3.70 0.81
CA LYS A 91 -14.16 -3.85 -0.63
C LYS A 91 -13.83 -2.58 -1.40
N GLY A 92 -13.31 -2.74 -2.62
CA GLY A 92 -13.07 -1.64 -3.56
C GLY A 92 -12.18 -0.53 -3.03
N LEU A 93 -11.06 -0.88 -2.38
CA LEU A 93 -10.11 0.12 -1.91
C LEU A 93 -9.17 0.54 -3.05
N PRO A 94 -9.02 1.84 -3.31
CA PRO A 94 -8.09 2.32 -4.32
C PRO A 94 -6.65 2.23 -3.82
N PHE A 95 -5.74 1.84 -4.72
CA PHE A 95 -4.30 1.87 -4.52
C PHE A 95 -3.61 2.04 -5.88
N VAL A 96 -2.32 2.40 -5.85
CA VAL A 96 -1.49 2.49 -7.05
C VAL A 96 -0.84 1.13 -7.33
N GLU A 97 -1.19 0.53 -8.45
CA GLU A 97 -0.42 -0.54 -9.08
C GLU A 97 0.79 0.10 -9.78
N VAL A 98 1.97 -0.04 -9.20
CA VAL A 98 3.20 0.59 -9.71
C VAL A 98 3.76 -0.22 -10.87
N ILE A 99 3.89 0.39 -12.03
CA ILE A 99 4.43 -0.23 -13.26
C ILE A 99 5.85 0.24 -13.56
N GLY A 100 6.29 1.36 -12.97
CA GLY A 100 7.62 1.90 -13.21
C GLY A 100 8.01 3.00 -12.24
N THR A 101 9.31 3.28 -12.23
CA THR A 101 9.92 4.42 -11.55
C THR A 101 11.04 4.99 -12.40
N SER A 102 11.33 6.29 -12.29
CA SER A 102 12.44 6.92 -13.02
C SER A 102 13.81 6.44 -12.56
N GLU A 103 13.92 6.02 -11.30
CA GLU A 103 15.11 5.44 -10.70
C GLU A 103 14.76 4.15 -9.94
N PRO A 104 15.70 3.20 -9.79
CA PRO A 104 15.48 2.03 -8.95
C PRO A 104 15.09 2.45 -7.53
N MET A 105 13.97 1.94 -7.04
CA MET A 105 13.61 2.16 -5.64
C MET A 105 14.55 1.36 -4.75
N SER A 106 15.35 2.03 -3.93
CA SER A 106 16.03 1.41 -2.80
C SER A 106 15.04 1.26 -1.66
N MET A 107 14.35 0.14 -1.57
CA MET A 107 13.90 -0.33 -0.26
C MET A 107 14.58 -1.67 -0.01
N ASP A 108 15.06 -1.86 1.22
CA ASP A 108 15.45 -3.20 1.67
C ASP A 108 14.29 -4.14 1.32
N ASN A 109 14.56 -5.29 0.70
CA ASN A 109 13.57 -6.25 0.13
C ASN A 109 12.56 -6.85 1.15
N VAL A 110 12.39 -6.18 2.27
CA VAL A 110 11.53 -6.45 3.42
C VAL A 110 10.06 -6.16 3.10
N TYR A 111 9.75 -5.21 2.20
CA TYR A 111 8.39 -4.76 1.93
C TYR A 111 8.02 -4.87 0.45
N ASP A 112 6.76 -5.17 0.17
CA ASP A 112 6.20 -5.34 -1.18
C ASP A 112 5.41 -4.09 -1.65
N GLY A 113 5.08 -3.21 -0.71
CA GLY A 113 4.32 -1.99 -0.96
C GLY A 113 4.22 -1.11 0.29
N VAL A 114 3.41 -0.07 0.20
CA VAL A 114 3.22 0.94 1.24
C VAL A 114 1.73 1.26 1.45
N ILE A 115 1.37 1.44 2.72
CA ILE A 115 0.15 2.09 3.15
C ILE A 115 0.53 3.50 3.60
N GLY A 116 0.14 4.50 2.81
CA GLY A 116 0.22 5.90 3.20
C GLY A 116 -0.68 6.19 4.41
N MET A 117 -0.06 6.75 5.44
CA MET A 117 -0.67 7.15 6.73
C MET A 117 -0.65 8.67 6.93
N GLY A 118 -0.08 9.41 5.98
CA GLY A 118 -0.07 10.86 5.93
C GLY A 118 -1.48 11.45 5.74
N ASN A 119 -1.58 12.76 5.88
CA ASN A 119 -2.86 13.46 5.75
C ASN A 119 -3.43 13.30 4.32
N PRO A 120 -4.63 12.73 4.14
CA PRO A 120 -5.22 12.54 2.82
C PRO A 120 -5.80 13.82 2.21
N SER A 121 -5.58 15.01 2.78
CA SER A 121 -6.06 16.28 2.21
C SER A 121 -5.73 16.40 0.72
N GLY A 122 -6.76 16.35 -0.13
CA GLY A 122 -6.63 16.42 -1.59
C GLY A 122 -6.30 15.09 -2.29
N SER A 123 -6.14 13.99 -1.56
CA SER A 123 -5.91 12.65 -2.13
C SER A 123 -7.23 11.90 -2.32
N SER A 124 -7.36 11.17 -3.44
CA SER A 124 -8.47 10.24 -3.68
C SER A 124 -8.39 8.96 -2.84
N PHE A 125 -7.35 8.82 -2.00
CA PHE A 125 -7.07 7.61 -1.24
C PHE A 125 -7.68 7.68 0.17
N PRO A 126 -8.32 6.60 0.63
CA PRO A 126 -8.89 6.58 1.96
C PRO A 126 -7.79 6.48 3.02
N SER A 127 -7.90 7.28 4.08
CA SER A 127 -7.09 7.07 5.28
C SER A 127 -7.38 5.71 5.90
N LEU A 128 -6.34 4.94 6.21
CA LEU A 128 -6.48 3.64 6.88
C LEU A 128 -7.23 3.78 8.20
N VAL A 129 -6.94 4.84 8.96
CA VAL A 129 -7.58 5.11 10.25
C VAL A 129 -9.08 5.31 10.06
N ASN A 130 -9.46 6.11 9.06
CA ASN A 130 -10.87 6.35 8.74
C ASN A 130 -11.57 5.09 8.25
N LEU A 131 -10.89 4.24 7.48
CA LEU A 131 -11.42 2.93 7.10
C LEU A 131 -11.66 2.05 8.32
N MET A 132 -10.68 1.94 9.22
CA MET A 132 -10.78 1.10 10.41
C MET A 132 -11.88 1.60 11.36
N LEU A 133 -12.08 2.91 11.48
CA LEU A 133 -13.23 3.51 12.17
C LEU A 133 -14.55 3.12 11.51
N LYS A 134 -14.67 3.33 10.18
CA LYS A 134 -15.87 3.03 9.40
C LYS A 134 -16.29 1.55 9.53
N TYR A 135 -15.34 0.64 9.61
CA TYR A 135 -15.58 -0.79 9.78
C TYR A 135 -15.67 -1.25 11.24
N GLY A 136 -15.69 -0.33 12.21
CA GLY A 136 -15.82 -0.66 13.64
C GLY A 136 -14.66 -1.47 14.20
N ARG A 137 -13.45 -1.31 13.64
CA ARG A 137 -12.24 -2.04 14.04
C ARG A 137 -11.40 -1.31 15.09
N ILE A 138 -11.59 0.00 15.21
CA ILE A 138 -10.99 0.85 16.22
C ILE A 138 -12.05 1.81 16.77
N GLU A 139 -11.90 2.22 18.02
CA GLU A 139 -12.85 3.09 18.74
C GLU A 139 -12.54 4.58 18.56
N SER A 140 -11.28 4.91 18.25
CA SER A 140 -10.82 6.29 18.05
C SER A 140 -9.90 6.39 16.84
N GLY A 141 -9.86 7.57 16.22
CA GLY A 141 -9.07 7.86 15.02
C GLY A 141 -7.60 8.08 15.29
N VAL A 142 -6.99 7.24 16.14
CA VAL A 142 -5.60 7.36 16.58
C VAL A 142 -4.86 6.06 16.29
N PHE A 143 -3.65 6.16 15.77
CA PHE A 143 -2.71 5.05 15.64
C PHE A 143 -1.41 5.38 16.36
N THR A 144 -0.68 4.35 16.80
CA THR A 144 0.63 4.49 17.42
C THR A 144 1.57 3.42 16.87
N PHE A 145 2.84 3.77 16.72
CA PHE A 145 3.90 2.80 16.45
C PHE A 145 4.64 2.51 17.75
N ARG A 146 4.88 1.23 18.01
CA ARG A 146 5.79 0.78 19.05
C ARG A 146 6.92 0.01 18.40
N PHE A 147 8.11 0.59 18.43
CA PHE A 147 9.34 -0.08 18.00
C PHE A 147 9.91 -0.83 19.21
N CYS A 148 10.13 -2.13 19.07
CA CYS A 148 10.77 -2.95 20.08
C CYS A 148 12.21 -3.21 19.61
N GLY A 149 13.18 -2.66 20.34
CA GLY A 149 14.61 -2.97 20.16
C GLY A 149 15.03 -4.22 20.90
#